data_AF-A0A699VSI4-F1
#
_entry.id   AF-A0A699VSI4-F1
#
_cell.length_a   1.000
_cell.length_b   1.000
_cell.length_c   1.000
_cell.angle_alpha   90.00
_cell.angle_beta   90.00
_cell.angle_gamma   90.00
#
_symmetry.space_group_name_H-M   'P 1'
#
loop_
_entity.id
_entity.type
_entity.pdbx_description
1 polymer ?
#
loop_
_entity_poly.entity_id
_entity_poly.type
_entity_poly.pdbx_seq_one_letter_code
_entity_poly.pdbx_strand_id
1 'polypeptide(L)'
;PPKRVSTSTVPAMTQATIQQLISDAIGTALEALAATMANTDNPNRNLGSRETPIEKRENYKEFISCQPFYFNDAKGAVGLIRWFERTESVFLHSKCAEEDRVTFSTGTLTNDVLSWWNAYA
;
A
#
# COMPACT_ATOMS: atom_id res chain seq x y z
N PRO A 1 9.48 14.19 -57.77
CA PRO A 1 8.72 13.98 -56.51
C PRO A 1 9.67 13.73 -55.32
N PRO A 2 9.71 14.59 -54.29
CA PRO A 2 10.56 14.32 -53.13
C PRO A 2 9.85 13.35 -52.16
N LYS A 3 10.56 12.30 -51.75
CA LYS A 3 10.11 11.32 -50.75
C LYS A 3 10.11 11.98 -49.36
N ARG A 4 8.97 11.94 -48.66
CA ARG A 4 8.89 12.26 -47.22
C ARG A 4 9.64 11.19 -46.43
N VAL A 5 10.65 11.60 -45.67
CA VAL A 5 11.19 10.83 -44.56
C VAL A 5 10.33 11.15 -43.35
N SER A 6 9.54 10.18 -42.90
CA SER A 6 8.79 10.27 -41.65
C SER A 6 9.66 9.72 -40.53
N THR A 7 10.34 10.61 -39.81
CA THR A 7 10.99 10.25 -38.55
C THR A 7 9.90 10.10 -37.49
N SER A 8 9.56 8.85 -37.16
CA SER A 8 8.73 8.54 -35.99
C SER A 8 9.61 8.61 -34.75
N THR A 9 9.62 9.76 -34.08
CA THR A 9 10.23 9.91 -32.76
C THR A 9 9.32 9.23 -31.74
N VAL A 10 9.66 8.00 -31.35
CA VAL A 10 9.06 7.35 -30.18
C VAL A 10 9.56 8.10 -28.94
N PRO A 11 8.68 8.60 -28.05
CA PRO A 11 9.11 9.25 -26.82
C PRO A 11 9.91 8.26 -25.98
N ALA A 12 11.16 8.59 -25.65
CA ALA A 12 11.91 7.83 -24.66
C ALA A 12 11.17 7.96 -23.33
N MET A 13 10.54 6.87 -22.86
CA MET A 13 9.96 6.82 -21.52
C MET A 13 11.07 7.08 -20.51
N THR A 14 10.97 8.21 -19.80
CA THR A 14 11.98 8.61 -18.82
C THR A 14 11.77 7.86 -17.51
N GLN A 15 12.83 7.70 -16.72
CA GLN A 15 12.75 7.08 -15.39
C GLN A 15 11.69 7.76 -14.50
N ALA A 16 11.57 9.09 -14.59
CA ALA A 16 10.56 9.85 -13.87
C ALA A 16 9.13 9.47 -14.31
N THR A 17 8.91 9.24 -15.61
CA THR A 17 7.63 8.77 -16.14
C THR A 17 7.28 7.39 -15.59
N ILE A 18 8.27 6.49 -15.48
CA ILE A 18 8.06 5.15 -14.91
C ILE A 18 7.70 5.25 -13.42
N GLN A 19 8.41 6.08 -12.65
CA GLN A 19 8.10 6.31 -11.23
C GLN A 19 6.70 6.90 -11.04
N GLN A 20 6.32 7.88 -11.87
CA GLN A 20 4.99 8.49 -11.83
C GLN A 20 3.91 7.44 -12.08
N LEU A 21 4.07 6.59 -13.10
CA LEU A 21 3.11 5.53 -13.42
C LEU A 21 2.97 4.51 -12.28
N ILE A 22 4.07 4.17 -11.60
CA ILE A 22 4.03 3.27 -10.44
C ILE A 22 3.27 3.92 -9.28
N SER A 23 3.56 5.18 -8.95
CA SER A 23 2.87 5.91 -7.89
C SER A 23 1.37 6.06 -8.18
N ASP A 24 1.01 6.44 -9.40
CA ASP A 24 -0.38 6.61 -9.82
C ASP A 24 -1.14 5.26 -9.78
N ALA A 25 -0.50 4.17 -10.20
CA ALA A 25 -1.10 2.83 -10.15
C ALA A 25 -1.33 2.35 -8.71
N ILE A 26 -0.36 2.57 -7.81
CA ILE A 26 -0.49 2.22 -6.39
C ILE A 26 -1.60 3.05 -5.74
N GLY A 27 -1.65 4.36 -6.00
CA GLY A 27 -2.70 5.24 -5.48
C GLY A 27 -4.10 4.81 -5.96
N THR A 28 -4.23 4.52 -7.26
CA THR A 28 -5.50 4.06 -7.85
C THR A 28 -5.96 2.73 -7.27
N ALA A 29 -5.05 1.78 -7.05
CA ALA A 29 -5.37 0.49 -6.45
C ALA A 29 -5.83 0.63 -4.99
N LEU A 30 -5.22 1.54 -4.23
CA LEU A 30 -5.59 1.82 -2.84
C LEU A 30 -6.99 2.45 -2.75
N GLU A 31 -7.30 3.41 -3.62
CA GLU A 31 -8.63 4.02 -3.71
C GLU A 31 -9.70 3.01 -4.13
N ALA A 32 -9.38 2.10 -5.06
CA ALA A 32 -10.30 1.04 -5.46
C ALA A 32 -10.58 0.04 -4.30
N LEU A 33 -9.57 -0.24 -3.47
CA LEU A 33 -9.73 -1.04 -2.26
C LEU A 33 -10.65 -0.30 -1.26
N ALA A 34 -10.41 0.99 -1.01
CA ALA A 34 -11.25 1.83 -0.16
C ALA A 34 -12.72 1.88 -0.61
N ALA A 35 -12.97 2.07 -1.90
CA ALA A 35 -14.32 2.12 -2.47
C ALA A 35 -15.04 0.76 -2.41
N THR A 36 -14.31 -0.35 -2.51
CA THR A 36 -14.87 -1.70 -2.38
C THR A 36 -15.32 -1.97 -0.94
N MET A 37 -14.57 -1.51 0.06
CA MET A 37 -14.93 -1.63 1.48
C MET A 37 -16.16 -0.80 1.86
N ALA A 38 -16.32 0.40 1.28
CA ALA A 38 -17.49 1.25 1.52
C ALA A 38 -18.82 0.63 1.00
N ASN A 39 -18.75 -0.32 0.06
CA ASN A 39 -19.92 -0.94 -0.54
C ASN A 39 -20.40 -2.21 0.20
N THR A 40 -19.63 -2.69 1.19
CA THR A 40 -19.99 -3.81 2.06
C THR A 40 -20.68 -3.40 3.36
N ASP A 41 -20.94 -2.09 3.55
CA ASP A 41 -21.50 -1.57 4.79
C ASP A 41 -23.03 -1.83 4.86
N ASN A 42 -23.40 -2.94 5.49
CA ASN A 42 -24.75 -3.18 5.98
C ASN A 42 -24.99 -2.30 7.22
N PRO A 43 -25.96 -1.36 7.22
CA PRO A 43 -26.15 -0.45 8.33
C PRO A 43 -26.97 -1.14 9.43
N ASN A 44 -26.32 -1.99 10.22
CA ASN A 44 -26.81 -2.31 11.55
C ASN A 44 -25.66 -2.68 12.48
N ARG A 45 -25.02 -1.66 13.06
CA ARG A 45 -24.72 -1.66 14.50
C ARG A 45 -24.40 -0.25 14.99
N ASN A 46 -25.14 0.12 16.03
CA ASN A 46 -25.06 1.35 16.80
C ASN A 46 -23.61 1.73 17.15
N LEU A 47 -23.11 2.82 16.57
CA LEU A 47 -21.86 3.45 16.93
C LEU A 47 -22.02 4.20 18.25
N GLY A 48 -21.91 3.46 19.35
CA GLY A 48 -21.59 4.04 20.64
C GLY A 48 -20.11 4.39 20.65
N SER A 49 -19.81 5.68 20.55
CA SER A 49 -18.49 6.24 20.80
C SER A 49 -17.93 5.70 22.12
N ARG A 50 -16.93 4.84 22.02
CA ARG A 50 -16.05 4.51 23.13
C ARG A 50 -14.68 4.20 22.56
N GLU A 51 -13.82 5.19 22.62
CA GLU A 51 -12.38 5.05 22.49
C GLU A 51 -11.93 3.79 23.25
N THR A 52 -11.42 2.79 22.54
CA THR A 52 -10.68 1.67 23.12
C THR A 52 -9.21 1.75 22.71
N PRO A 53 -8.38 2.56 23.40
CA PRO A 53 -6.92 2.52 23.23
C PRO A 53 -6.29 1.16 23.60
N ILE A 54 -7.05 0.29 24.28
CA ILE A 54 -6.57 -0.99 24.81
C ILE A 54 -6.65 -2.10 23.76
N GLU A 55 -7.69 -2.15 22.92
CA GLU A 55 -7.85 -3.19 21.88
C GLU A 55 -6.83 -3.03 20.73
N LYS A 56 -6.53 -1.79 20.32
CA LYS A 56 -5.51 -1.54 19.28
C LYS A 56 -4.11 -2.02 19.65
N ARG A 57 -3.76 -1.96 20.95
CA ARG A 57 -2.44 -2.38 21.44
C ARG A 57 -2.29 -3.90 21.43
N GLU A 58 -3.38 -4.64 21.65
CA GLU A 58 -3.41 -6.10 21.50
C GLU A 58 -3.25 -6.46 20.02
N ASN A 59 -3.99 -5.85 19.09
CA ASN A 59 -3.85 -6.14 17.66
C ASN A 59 -2.44 -5.90 17.09
N TYR A 60 -1.74 -4.86 17.55
CA TYR A 60 -0.37 -4.59 17.08
C TYR A 60 0.65 -5.62 17.60
N LYS A 61 0.50 -6.10 18.84
CA LYS A 61 1.38 -7.13 19.39
C LYS A 61 1.26 -8.43 18.60
N GLU A 62 0.04 -8.79 18.24
CA GLU A 62 -0.30 -9.99 17.48
C GLU A 62 0.27 -9.88 16.06
N PHE A 63 0.16 -8.70 15.43
CA PHE A 63 0.80 -8.38 14.16
C PHE A 63 2.31 -8.60 14.20
N ILE A 64 3.00 -8.00 15.17
CA ILE A 64 4.46 -8.14 15.31
C ILE A 64 4.87 -9.58 15.64
N SER A 65 4.06 -10.31 16.42
CA SER A 65 4.33 -11.72 16.76
C SER A 65 4.32 -12.64 15.53
N CYS A 66 3.59 -12.26 14.49
CA CYS A 66 3.55 -12.97 13.21
C CYS A 66 4.77 -12.69 12.32
N GLN A 67 5.75 -11.93 12.82
CA GLN A 67 7.01 -11.58 12.13
C GLN A 67 6.78 -10.95 10.76
N PRO A 68 6.27 -9.71 10.73
CA PRO A 68 6.02 -9.02 9.48
C PRO A 68 7.30 -8.81 8.68
N PHE A 69 7.16 -8.82 7.37
CA PHE A 69 8.28 -8.60 6.47
C PHE A 69 8.51 -7.11 6.28
N TYR A 70 9.73 -6.66 6.50
CA TYR A 70 10.09 -5.25 6.31
C TYR A 70 10.43 -4.97 4.86
N PHE A 71 10.02 -3.84 4.31
CA PHE A 71 10.34 -3.42 2.95
C PHE A 71 11.25 -2.19 2.93
N ASN A 72 12.19 -2.19 1.99
CA ASN A 72 13.01 -1.04 1.64
C ASN A 72 13.14 -0.93 0.12
N ASP A 73 13.58 0.24 -0.31
CA ASP A 73 13.81 0.65 -1.68
C ASP A 73 14.76 -0.30 -2.45
N ALA A 74 15.72 -0.92 -1.76
CA ALA A 74 16.70 -1.82 -2.37
C ALA A 74 16.11 -3.14 -2.92
N LYS A 75 14.90 -3.54 -2.50
CA LYS A 75 14.30 -4.83 -2.94
C LYS A 75 13.57 -4.74 -4.28
N GLY A 76 13.35 -3.53 -4.82
CA GLY A 76 12.70 -3.30 -6.11
C GLY A 76 11.28 -3.88 -6.23
N ALA A 77 10.77 -3.98 -7.46
CA ALA A 77 9.39 -4.40 -7.73
C ALA A 77 9.06 -5.84 -7.26
N VAL A 78 9.99 -6.79 -7.45
CA VAL A 78 9.81 -8.17 -6.96
C VAL A 78 9.75 -8.20 -5.43
N GLY A 79 10.57 -7.37 -4.78
CA GLY A 79 10.52 -7.18 -3.33
C GLY A 79 9.21 -6.62 -2.84
N LEU A 80 8.64 -5.67 -3.57
CA LEU A 80 7.38 -5.04 -3.26
C LEU A 80 6.21 -6.04 -3.36
N ILE A 81 6.16 -6.83 -4.44
CA ILE A 81 5.13 -7.88 -4.60
C ILE A 81 5.21 -8.88 -3.44
N ARG A 82 6.41 -9.37 -3.11
CA ARG A 82 6.60 -10.29 -1.98
C ARG A 82 6.22 -9.68 -0.64
N TRP A 83 6.45 -8.38 -0.46
CA TRP A 83 6.04 -7.67 0.74
C TRP A 83 4.51 -7.62 0.86
N PHE A 84 3.78 -7.31 -0.22
CA PHE A 84 2.31 -7.36 -0.22
C PHE A 84 1.78 -8.75 0.16
N GLU A 85 2.25 -9.80 -0.52
CA GLU A 85 1.83 -11.19 -0.25
C GLU A 85 2.08 -11.60 1.22
N ARG A 86 3.24 -11.21 1.77
CA ARG A 86 3.56 -11.55 3.16
C ARG A 86 2.73 -10.76 4.16
N THR A 87 2.49 -9.49 3.89
CA THR A 87 1.73 -8.60 4.77
C THR A 87 0.26 -9.01 4.82
N GLU A 88 -0.33 -9.42 3.69
CA GLU A 88 -1.67 -10.02 3.65
C GLU A 88 -1.76 -11.31 4.49
N SER A 89 -0.76 -12.20 4.34
CA SER A 89 -0.69 -13.41 5.16
C SER A 89 -0.58 -13.08 6.64
N VAL A 90 0.20 -12.07 7.02
CA VAL A 90 0.34 -11.65 8.42
C VAL A 90 -0.99 -11.14 8.96
N PHE A 91 -1.74 -10.33 8.21
CA PHE A 91 -3.06 -9.85 8.63
C PHE A 91 -4.06 -10.96 8.87
N LEU A 92 -4.03 -11.99 8.02
CA LEU A 92 -4.89 -13.16 8.20
C LEU A 92 -4.58 -13.90 9.51
N HIS A 93 -3.29 -14.02 9.88
CA HIS A 93 -2.86 -14.75 11.08
C HIS A 93 -2.99 -13.95 12.36
N SER A 94 -2.70 -12.64 12.32
CA SER A 94 -2.78 -11.75 13.48
C SER A 94 -4.21 -11.32 13.80
N LYS A 95 -5.19 -11.64 12.93
CA LYS A 95 -6.57 -11.17 13.02
C LYS A 95 -6.66 -9.65 13.14
N CYS A 96 -5.77 -8.94 12.43
CA CYS A 96 -5.81 -7.48 12.42
C CYS A 96 -7.14 -6.96 11.90
N ALA A 97 -7.71 -6.03 12.66
CA ALA A 97 -8.85 -5.24 12.24
C ALA A 97 -8.53 -4.48 10.94
N GLU A 98 -9.51 -4.34 10.07
CA GLU A 98 -9.33 -3.82 8.72
C GLU A 98 -8.85 -2.37 8.74
N GLU A 99 -9.37 -1.57 9.67
CA GLU A 99 -9.03 -0.18 9.92
C GLU A 99 -7.57 0.04 10.35
N ASP A 100 -6.89 -0.97 10.89
CA ASP A 100 -5.51 -0.87 11.37
C ASP A 100 -4.47 -1.43 10.37
N ARG A 101 -4.92 -2.12 9.32
CA ARG A 101 -4.02 -2.79 8.35
C ARG A 101 -3.06 -1.83 7.68
N VAL A 102 -3.54 -0.66 7.26
CA VAL A 102 -2.69 0.35 6.60
C VAL A 102 -1.64 0.86 7.59
N THR A 103 -2.06 1.28 8.80
CA THR A 103 -1.15 1.79 9.84
C THR A 103 -0.11 0.76 10.28
N PHE A 104 -0.46 -0.52 10.33
CA PHE A 104 0.49 -1.57 10.70
C PHE A 104 1.44 -1.92 9.55
N SER A 105 0.94 -1.96 8.30
CA SER A 105 1.77 -2.15 7.11
C SER A 105 2.82 -1.06 6.99
N THR A 106 2.44 0.20 7.21
CA THR A 106 3.36 1.34 7.08
C THR A 106 4.48 1.28 8.12
N GLY A 107 4.21 0.71 9.31
CA GLY A 107 5.22 0.40 10.32
C GLY A 107 6.28 -0.63 9.90
N THR A 108 6.09 -1.31 8.75
CA THR A 108 7.06 -2.26 8.17
C THR A 108 7.88 -1.66 7.03
N LEU A 109 7.56 -0.43 6.60
CA LEU A 109 8.36 0.32 5.64
C LEU A 109 9.61 0.87 6.34
N THR A 110 10.73 0.89 5.64
CA THR A 110 12.02 1.33 6.19
C THR A 110 12.76 2.26 5.22
N ASN A 111 13.68 3.05 5.77
CA ASN A 111 14.53 4.01 5.03
C ASN A 111 13.71 4.99 4.18
N ASP A 112 14.16 5.23 2.95
CA ASP A 112 13.62 6.21 2.02
C ASP A 112 12.13 5.97 1.70
N VAL A 113 11.67 4.72 1.75
CA VAL A 113 10.26 4.38 1.54
C VAL A 113 9.38 4.90 2.68
N LEU A 114 9.85 4.79 3.93
CA LEU A 114 9.15 5.35 5.08
C LEU A 114 9.17 6.88 5.05
N SER A 115 10.30 7.49 4.67
CA SER A 115 10.41 8.94 4.49
C SER A 115 9.47 9.46 3.41
N TRP A 116 9.36 8.77 2.28
CA TRP A 116 8.42 9.10 1.21
C TRP A 116 6.97 9.00 1.69
N TRP A 117 6.62 7.89 2.36
CA TRP A 117 5.27 7.70 2.91
C TRP A 117 4.87 8.86 3.84
N ASN A 118 5.74 9.22 4.79
CA ASN A 118 5.45 10.30 5.73
C ASN A 118 5.38 11.70 5.10
N ALA A 119 5.95 11.88 3.91
CA ALA A 119 5.95 13.18 3.21
C ALA A 119 4.73 13.35 2.29
N TYR A 120 4.11 12.27 1.82
CA TYR A 120 3.12 12.30 0.74
C TYR A 120 1.81 11.55 1.01
N ALA A 121 1.75 10.68 2.03
CA ALA A 121 0.54 9.95 2.42
C ALA A 121 -0.22 10.68 3.55
#